data_AF-A0A850YW57-F1
#
_entry.id   AF-A0A850YW57-F1
#
_cell.length_a   1.000
_cell.length_b   1.000
_cell.length_c   1.000
_cell.angle_alpha   90.00
_cell.angle_beta   90.00
_cell.angle_gamma   90.00
#
_symmetry.space_group_name_H-M   'P 1'
#
loop_
_entity.id
_entity.type
_entity.pdbx_description
1 polymer ?
#
loop_
_entity_poly.entity_id
_entity_poly.type
_entity_poly.pdbx_seq_one_letter_code
_entity_poly.pdbx_strand_id
1 'polypeptide(L)' 'MSAESSTVTVRLVRSFEHRNFRPVVYHGVPLDQTVKEFIAFVRKDVSSRTGLPPPFKNYKYGT' A
#
# COMPACT_ATOMS: atom_id res chain seq x y z
N MET A 1 -23.11 -7.22 -14.65
CA MET A 1 -22.85 -5.97 -13.91
C MET A 1 -21.38 -5.66 -14.08
N SER A 2 -21.03 -4.48 -14.60
CA SER A 2 -19.61 -4.09 -14.68
C SER A 2 -19.08 -4.02 -13.26
N ALA A 3 -18.05 -4.79 -12.92
CA ALA A 3 -17.44 -4.70 -11.60
C ALA A 3 -16.95 -3.28 -11.39
N GLU A 4 -17.53 -2.56 -10.43
CA GLU A 4 -17.10 -1.21 -10.10
C GLU A 4 -15.66 -1.27 -9.61
N SER A 5 -14.77 -0.58 -10.29
CA SER A 5 -13.34 -0.55 -9.98
C SER A 5 -12.87 0.88 -9.81
N SER A 6 -11.93 1.07 -8.89
CA SER A 6 -11.46 2.40 -8.50
C SER A 6 -9.94 2.51 -8.62
N THR A 7 -9.45 3.75 -8.65
CA THR A 7 -8.01 4.03 -8.53
C THR A 7 -7.71 4.47 -7.10
N VAL A 8 -6.78 3.77 -6.43
CA VAL A 8 -6.37 4.04 -5.05
C VAL A 8 -4.90 4.40 -5.01
N THR A 9 -4.56 5.52 -4.38
CA THR A 9 -3.16 5.91 -4.14
C THR A 9 -2.76 5.52 -2.72
N VAL A 10 -1.76 4.64 -2.59
CA VAL A 10 -1.20 4.21 -1.32
C VAL A 10 0.12 4.94 -1.08
N ARG A 11 0.23 5.61 0.07
CA ARG A 11 1.47 6.28 0.48
C ARG A 11 2.32 5.33 1.32
N LEU A 12 3.44 4.89 0.75
CA LEU A 12 4.45 4.12 1.45
C LEU A 12 5.30 5.08 2.29
N VAL A 13 5.24 4.94 3.61
CA VAL A 13 5.98 5.79 4.55
C VAL A 13 7.16 5.03 5.12
N ARG A 14 8.38 5.51 4.89
CA ARG A 14 9.61 4.93 5.48
C ARG A 14 9.98 5.61 6.80
N SER A 15 9.82 6.93 6.87
CA SER A 15 10.04 7.74 8.07
C SER A 15 9.10 8.94 8.05
N PHE A 16 8.31 9.10 9.11
CA PHE A 16 7.46 10.29 9.28
C PHE A 16 8.29 11.54 9.58
N GLU A 17 9.32 11.40 10.43
CA GLU A 17 10.21 12.50 10.85
C GLU A 17 10.93 13.12 9.65
N HIS A 18 11.53 12.27 8.79
CA HIS A 18 12.24 12.74 7.60
C HIS A 18 11.32 12.89 6.37
N ARG A 19 10.00 12.80 6.57
CA ARG A 19 8.98 12.89 5.51
C ARG A 19 9.29 12.03 4.29
N ASN A 20 9.84 10.84 4.53
CA ASN A 20 10.22 9.92 3.48
C ASN A 20 8.99 9.12 3.04
N PHE A 21 8.23 9.72 2.11
CA PHE A 21 7.00 9.20 1.54
C PHE A 21 7.20 8.85 0.06
N ARG A 22 6.69 7.71 -0.38
CA ARG A 22 6.57 7.36 -1.80
C ARG A 22 5.13 6.98 -2.13
N PRO A 23 4.43 7.72 -3.00
CA PRO A 23 3.10 7.34 -3.46
C PRO A 23 3.20 6.18 -4.47
N VAL A 24 2.27 5.24 -4.37
CA VAL A 24 2.07 4.14 -5.31
C VAL A 24 0.60 4.13 -5.71
N VAL A 25 0.35 4.18 -7.02
CA VAL A 25 -1.02 4.19 -7.55
C VAL A 25 -1.40 2.77 -7.97
N TYR A 26 -2.56 2.32 -7.49
CA TYR A 26 -3.19 1.06 -7.86
C TYR A 26 -4.46 1.37 -8.66
N HIS A 27 -4.52 0.86 -9.89
CA HIS A 27 -5.68 1.00 -10.77
C HIS A 27 -6.52 -0.27 -10.74
N GLY A 28 -7.81 -0.15 -11.06
CA GLY A 28 -8.70 -1.30 -11.19
C GLY A 28 -8.96 -2.02 -9.86
N VAL A 29 -8.86 -1.31 -8.74
CA VAL A 29 -9.09 -1.85 -7.40
C VAL A 29 -10.58 -2.23 -7.26
N PRO A 30 -10.92 -3.51 -7.07
CA PRO A 30 -12.31 -3.93 -6.92
C PRO A 30 -12.92 -3.31 -5.66
N LEU A 31 -14.15 -2.79 -5.75
CA LEU A 31 -14.86 -2.18 -4.60
C LEU A 31 -15.56 -3.19 -3.70
N ASP A 32 -15.71 -4.43 -4.16
CA ASP A 32 -16.33 -5.55 -3.45
C ASP A 32 -15.35 -6.27 -2.51
N GLN A 33 -14.03 -6.11 -2.69
CA GLN A 33 -13.03 -6.69 -1.79
C GLN A 33 -13.00 -5.96 -0.44
N THR A 34 -12.57 -6.69 0.60
CA THR A 34 -12.37 -6.09 1.91
C THR A 34 -11.07 -5.30 1.99
N VAL A 35 -11.02 -4.33 2.90
CA VAL A 35 -9.79 -3.58 3.23
C VAL A 35 -8.66 -4.52 3.65
N LYS A 36 -8.97 -5.62 4.36
CA LYS A 36 -7.98 -6.60 4.82
C LYS A 36 -7.30 -7.32 3.65
N GLU A 37 -8.07 -7.73 2.65
CA GLU A 37 -7.55 -8.34 1.42
C GLU A 37 -6.69 -7.36 0.63
N PHE A 38 -7.15 -6.11 0.49
CA PHE A 38 -6.39 -5.07 -0.19
C PHE A 38 -5.04 -4.79 0.49
N ILE A 39 -5.01 -4.69 1.83
CA ILE A 39 -3.75 -4.50 2.58
C ILE A 39 -2.81 -5.70 2.39
N ALA A 40 -3.32 -6.92 2.40
CA ALA A 40 -2.52 -8.13 2.19
C ALA A 40 -1.90 -8.13 0.78
N PHE A 41 -2.68 -7.76 -0.24
CA PHE A 41 -2.21 -7.57 -1.60
C PHE A 41 -1.09 -6.52 -1.68
N VAL A 42 -1.31 -5.32 -1.14
CA VAL A 42 -0.32 -4.23 -1.14
C VAL A 42 0.98 -4.66 -0.49
N ARG A 43 0.92 -5.35 0.67
CA ARG A 43 2.12 -5.84 1.37
C ARG A 43 2.93 -6.82 0.52
N LYS A 44 2.25 -7.71 -0.20
CA LYS A 44 2.89 -8.68 -1.09
C LYS A 44 3.53 -7.98 -2.30
N ASP A 45 2.78 -7.12 -2.98
CA ASP A 45 3.25 -6.35 -4.15
C ASP A 45 4.50 -5.53 -3.82
N VAL A 46 4.42 -4.75 -2.75
CA VAL A 46 5.49 -3.87 -2.28
C VAL A 46 6.76 -4.66 -1.91
N SER A 47 6.63 -5.88 -1.39
CA SER A 47 7.78 -6.73 -1.07
C SER A 47 8.51 -7.24 -2.31
N SER A 48 7.82 -7.36 -3.45
CA SER A 48 8.39 -7.82 -4.73
C SER A 48 8.80 -6.69 -5.66
N ARG A 49 8.44 -5.44 -5.37
CA ARG A 49 8.62 -4.31 -6.29
C ARG A 49 10.08 -3.85 -6.34
N THR A 50 10.67 -3.91 -7.54
CA THR A 50 12.02 -3.39 -7.78
C THR A 50 12.06 -1.87 -7.59
N GLY A 51 13.13 -1.35 -6.99
CA GLY A 51 13.30 0.09 -6.73
C GLY A 51 12.71 0.61 -5.41
N LEU A 52 12.10 -0.24 -4.58
CA LEU A 52 11.79 0.08 -3.19
C LEU A 52 12.85 -0.54 -2.26
N PRO A 53 13.60 0.26 -1.49
CA PRO A 53 14.58 -0.29 -0.56
C PRO A 53 13.87 -1.06 0.57
N PRO A 54 14.35 -2.26 0.95
CA PRO A 54 13.85 -2.93 2.16
C PRO A 54 14.29 -2.13 3.41
N PRO A 55 13.57 -2.14 4.57
CA PRO A 55 12.30 -2.79 4.88
C PRO A 55 11.19 -1.82 5.36
N PHE A 56 9.95 -2.26 5.27
CA PHE A 56 8.84 -1.73 6.09
C PHE A 56 9.01 -2.29 7.49
N LYS A 57 9.64 -1.53 8.39
CA LYS A 57 9.61 -1.86 9.83
C LYS A 57 8.16 -1.92 10.26
N ASN A 58 7.76 -3.04 10.88
CA ASN A 58 6.53 -3.12 11.66
C ASN A 58 6.70 -2.20 12.88
N TYR A 59 6.48 -0.90 12.71
CA TYR A 59 6.35 -0.02 13.86
C TYR A 59 5.03 -0.40 14.53
N LYS A 60 5.11 -0.94 15.76
CA LYS A 60 3.96 -0.86 16.68
C LYS A 60 3.68 0.63 16.82
N TYR A 61 2.44 1.06 16.56
CA TYR A 61 2.01 2.40 16.92
C TYR A 61 2.40 2.60 18.39
N GLY A 62 3.21 3.62 18.67
CA GLY A 62 3.56 3.97 20.04
C GLY A 62 2.28 4.39 20.74
N THR A 63 1.95 3.69 21.82
CA THR A 63 0.98 4.16 22.82
C THR A 63 1.50 5.41 23.50
#